data_AF-A0A9E4A7B4-F1
#
_entry.id   AF-A0A9E4A7B4-F1
#
_cell.length_a   1.000
_cell.length_b   1.000
_cell.length_c   1.000
_cell.angle_alpha   90.00
_cell.angle_beta   90.00
_cell.angle_gamma   90.00
#
_symmetry.space_group_name_H-M   'P 1'
#
loop_
_entity.id
_entity.type
_entity.pdbx_description
1 polymer ?
#
loop_
_entity_poly.entity_id
_entity_poly.type
_entity_poly.pdbx_seq_one_letter_code
_entity_poly.pdbx_strand_id
1 'polypeptide(L)' 'MQRRYTLALATVVLLTLMIGVDAQAQIAFVSNRSGNWDIYVMDADGGNPQNLTNNPFAHDRQPV' A
#
# COMPACT_ATOMS: atom_id res chain seq x y z
N MET A 1 6.94 -4.29 -46.68
CA MET A 1 5.66 -4.22 -45.93
C MET A 1 5.81 -4.35 -44.40
N GLN A 2 6.90 -4.92 -43.85
CA GLN A 2 7.06 -5.17 -42.40
C GLN A 2 7.44 -3.95 -41.53
N ARG A 3 8.14 -2.94 -42.08
CA ARG A 3 8.68 -1.79 -41.31
C ARG A 3 7.62 -0.94 -40.59
N ARG A 4 6.39 -0.91 -41.08
CA ARG A 4 5.28 -0.16 -40.45
C ARG A 4 4.71 -0.90 -39.24
N TYR A 5 4.72 -2.23 -39.24
CA TYR A 5 4.25 -3.05 -38.12
C TYR A 5 5.20 -3.00 -36.93
N THR A 6 6.51 -2.97 -37.18
CA THR A 6 7.51 -2.89 -36.09
C THR A 6 7.39 -1.59 -35.30
N LEU A 7 7.17 -0.45 -35.97
CA LEU A 7 6.97 0.83 -35.31
C LEU A 7 5.63 0.86 -34.55
N ALA A 8 4.54 0.37 -35.17
CA ALA A 8 3.24 0.29 -34.53
C ALA A 8 3.26 -0.59 -33.26
N LEU A 9 3.86 -1.79 -33.34
CA LEU A 9 4.02 -2.68 -32.19
C LEU A 9 4.91 -2.07 -31.10
N ALA A 10 6.03 -1.44 -31.47
CA ALA A 10 6.92 -0.80 -30.51
C ALA A 10 6.22 0.35 -29.75
N THR A 11 5.42 1.16 -30.44
CA THR A 11 4.66 2.24 -29.79
C THR A 11 3.56 1.72 -28.87
N VAL A 12 2.88 0.63 -29.24
CA VAL A 12 1.84 0.01 -28.39
C VAL A 12 2.47 -0.57 -27.12
N VAL A 13 3.59 -1.28 -27.23
CA VAL A 13 4.32 -1.82 -26.08
C VAL A 13 4.83 -0.68 -25.17
N LEU A 14 5.41 0.37 -25.76
CA LEU A 14 5.89 1.54 -25.01
C LEU A 14 4.74 2.26 -24.29
N LEU A 15 3.59 2.46 -24.93
CA LEU A 15 2.39 3.03 -24.32
C LEU A 15 1.90 2.18 -23.14
N THR A 16 1.83 0.85 -23.29
CA THR A 16 1.39 -0.03 -22.19
C THR A 16 2.34 -0.01 -20.99
N LEU A 17 3.65 0.18 -21.21
CA LEU A 17 4.64 0.28 -20.14
C LEU A 17 4.62 1.63 -19.40
N MET A 18 4.10 2.70 -20.02
CA MET A 18 3.99 4.03 -19.41
C MET A 18 2.69 4.23 -18.60
N ILE A 19 1.71 3.32 -18.71
CA ILE A 19 0.42 3.38 -17.99
C ILE A 19 0.50 2.66 -16.62
N GLY A 20 1.69 2.35 -16.12
CA GLY A 20 1.88 1.84 -14.75
C GLY A 20 1.69 2.94 -13.72
N VAL A 21 0.46 3.20 -13.30
CA VAL A 21 0.16 3.99 -12.10
C VAL A 21 -0.19 3.03 -10.98
N ASP A 22 0.85 2.56 -10.28
CA ASP A 22 0.70 1.76 -9.08
C ASP A 22 0.47 2.71 -7.89
N ALA A 23 -0.65 3.43 -7.89
CA ALA A 23 -1.11 4.11 -6.69
C ALA A 23 -1.65 3.03 -5.74
N GLN A 24 -0.77 2.44 -4.93
CA GLN A 24 -1.17 1.53 -3.87
C GLN A 24 -2.07 2.32 -2.92
N ALA A 25 -3.38 2.09 -3.00
CA ALA A 25 -4.33 2.69 -2.06
C ALA A 25 -4.01 2.14 -0.67
N GLN A 26 -4.02 3.00 0.34
CA GLN A 26 -3.73 2.61 1.72
C GLN A 26 -4.93 2.89 2.62
N ILE A 27 -5.11 2.04 3.64
CA ILE A 27 -6.17 2.14 4.63
C ILE A 27 -5.52 2.35 5.99
N ALA A 28 -5.90 3.43 6.67
CA ALA A 28 -5.59 3.64 8.08
C ALA A 28 -6.72 3.06 8.94
N PHE A 29 -6.37 2.27 9.96
CA PHE A 29 -7.35 1.65 10.86
C PHE A 29 -6.77 1.45 12.26
N VAL A 30 -7.65 1.29 13.24
CA VAL A 30 -7.28 1.05 14.64
C VAL A 30 -7.33 -0.45 14.94
N SER A 31 -6.31 -0.98 15.64
CA SER A 31 -6.24 -2.41 15.97
C SER A 31 -5.55 -2.65 17.30
N ASN A 32 -6.01 -3.66 18.05
CA ASN A 32 -5.44 -4.08 19.33
C ASN A 32 -4.51 -5.30 19.24
N ARG A 33 -4.07 -5.66 18.02
CA ARG A 33 -3.28 -6.89 17.75
C ARG A 33 -1.94 -6.99 18.49
N SER A 34 -1.37 -5.86 18.91
CA SER A 34 -0.11 -5.77 19.68
C SER A 34 -0.32 -5.83 21.20
N GLY A 35 -1.56 -6.01 21.67
CA GLY A 35 -1.92 -5.84 23.08
C GLY A 35 -2.26 -4.40 23.46
N ASN A 36 -2.12 -3.47 22.52
CA ASN A 36 -2.38 -2.03 22.64
C ASN A 36 -3.29 -1.56 21.51
N TRP A 37 -4.19 -0.60 21.76
CA TRP A 37 -4.88 0.08 20.67
C TRP A 37 -3.92 1.01 19.95
N ASP A 38 -3.56 0.63 18.72
CA ASP A 38 -2.62 1.35 17.87
C ASP A 38 -3.25 1.71 16.52
N ILE A 39 -2.70 2.74 15.87
CA ILE A 39 -3.02 3.09 14.50
C ILE A 39 -2.11 2.30 13.56
N TYR A 40 -2.73 1.60 12.62
CA TYR A 40 -2.05 0.87 11.56
C TYR A 40 -2.39 1.47 10.21
N VAL A 41 -1.46 1.33 9.27
CA VAL A 41 -1.69 1.54 7.84
C VAL A 41 -1.40 0.23 7.11
N MET A 42 -2.19 -0.09 6.09
CA MET A 42 -1.96 -1.24 5.21
C MET A 42 -2.38 -0.91 3.78
N ASP A 43 -1.93 -1.72 2.83
CA ASP A 43 -2.41 -1.65 1.45
C ASP A 43 -3.90 -2.00 1.39
N ALA A 44 -4.62 -1.46 0.41
CA ALA A 44 -6.08 -1.64 0.30
C ALA A 44 -6.49 -3.08 -0.03
N ASP A 45 -5.56 -3.91 -0.50
CA ASP A 45 -5.74 -5.36 -0.65
C ASP A 45 -5.54 -6.14 0.67
N GLY A 46 -5.24 -5.43 1.77
CA GLY A 46 -4.97 -5.98 3.09
C GLY A 46 -3.51 -6.37 3.33
N GLY A 47 -2.63 -6.14 2.37
CA GLY A 47 -1.19 -6.40 2.47
C GLY A 47 -0.42 -5.39 3.32
N ASN A 48 0.79 -5.77 3.73
CA ASN A 48 1.78 -4.87 4.35
C ASN A 48 1.29 -4.01 5.54
N PRO A 49 0.65 -4.59 6.57
CA PRO A 49 0.25 -3.81 7.74
C PRO A 49 1.46 -3.29 8.54
N GLN A 50 1.53 -1.97 8.72
CA GLN A 50 2.56 -1.26 9.48
C GLN A 50 1.93 -0.54 10.69
N ASN A 51 2.54 -0.69 11.88
CA ASN A 51 2.16 0.06 13.07
C ASN A 51 2.77 1.47 13.02
N LEU A 52 1.94 2.51 13.12
CA LEU A 52 2.38 3.91 13.09
C LEU A 52 2.61 4.51 14.48
N THR A 53 1.91 4.01 15.51
CA THR A 53 1.99 4.57 16.87
C THR A 53 2.88 3.75 17.79
N ASN A 54 2.91 2.42 17.60
CA ASN A 54 3.71 1.46 18.36
C ASN A 54 3.82 1.80 19.85
N ASN A 55 2.67 2.02 20.50
CA ASN A 55 2.66 2.38 21.91
C ASN A 55 2.81 1.09 22.74
N PRO A 56 3.89 0.91 23.53
CA PRO A 56 4.06 -0.27 24.37
C PRO A 56 3.18 -0.27 25.63
N PHE A 57 2.59 0.87 26.02
CA PHE A 57 1.89 1.02 27.29
C PHE A 57 0.39 0.67 27.18
N ALA A 58 0.08 -0.62 27.25
CA ALA A 58 -1.28 -1.22 27.15
C ALA A 58 -2.25 -0.84 28.25
N HIS A 59 -1.73 -0.43 29.41
CA HIS A 59 -2.50 -0.57 30.64
C HIS A 59 -2.22 0.56 31.63
N ASP A 60 -2.16 1.82 31.18
CA ASP A 60 -2.47 2.92 32.11
C ASP A 60 -4.00 2.98 32.29
N ARG A 61 -4.52 1.98 33.00
CA ARG A 61 -5.92 1.87 33.44
C ARG A 61 -6.06 2.18 34.92
N GLN A 62 -4.98 2.65 35.56
CA GLN A 62 -4.93 2.84 37.01
C GLN A 62 -4.26 4.17 37.33
N PRO A 63 -4.94 5.08 38.04
CA PRO A 63 -4.32 6.32 38.50
C PRO A 63 -3.24 6.04 39.57
N VAL A 64 -2.20 6.89 39.59
CA VAL A 64 -1.18 6.98 40.66
C VAL A 64 -1.60 7.92 41.78
#